data_AF-B0MCZ4-F1
#
_entry.id   AF-B0MCZ4-F1
#
_cell.length_a   1.000
_cell.length_b   1.000
_cell.length_c   1.000
_cell.angle_alpha   90.00
_cell.angle_beta   90.00
_cell.angle_gamma   90.00
#
_symmetry.space_group_name_H-M   'P 1'
#
loop_
_entity.id
_entity.type
_entity.pdbx_description
1 polymer ?
#
loop_
_entity_poly.entity_id
_entity_poly.type
_entity_poly.pdbx_seq_one_letter_code
_entity_poly.pdbx_strand_id
1 'polypeptide(L)'
;MIYITGDTHGRFERVERFCERFGTSREDILIILGDAGINFNGGRHDQMKKEFLESLPITIFAIHGNHEQRPCTIGTYKEKMWRGGTVYYEEEYPDLLFAKDGEVFELDGKKVIVMGGAYSVDKMVRLMYGYGWWPDEQPSEEIKKDVERKLEELGWKVDVVLSHTTPLKYEPVEVFLEGIDQSKVDKSTEAWLDRIEDRLDYGKWYCGHYHTEKKIDRVEIMFENFDMFCGRI
;
A
#
# COMPACT_ATOMS: atom_id res chain seq x y z
N MET A 1 11.31 -12.67 -9.14
CA MET A 1 10.29 -13.18 -8.19
C MET A 1 9.48 -12.00 -7.67
N ILE A 2 8.31 -12.24 -7.08
CA ILE A 2 7.52 -11.17 -6.45
C ILE A 2 7.28 -11.56 -4.99
N TYR A 3 7.66 -10.66 -4.10
CA TYR A 3 7.49 -10.76 -2.66
C TYR A 3 6.53 -9.67 -2.20
N ILE A 4 5.95 -9.86 -1.01
CA ILE A 4 5.01 -8.91 -0.43
C ILE A 4 5.23 -8.79 1.07
N THR A 5 5.07 -7.58 1.60
CA THR A 5 5.14 -7.25 3.02
C THR A 5 4.11 -6.16 3.34
N GLY A 6 3.81 -6.00 4.63
CA GLY A 6 3.00 -4.90 5.12
C GLY A 6 3.83 -3.65 5.42
N ASP A 7 3.34 -2.87 6.36
CA ASP A 7 3.81 -1.55 6.71
C ASP A 7 5.27 -1.57 7.19
N THR A 8 6.12 -0.71 6.60
CA THR A 8 7.53 -0.59 7.03
C THR A 8 7.74 0.59 7.97
N HIS A 9 6.86 1.60 7.94
CA HIS A 9 6.98 2.83 8.72
C HIS A 9 8.37 3.48 8.62
N GLY A 10 8.98 3.41 7.43
CA GLY A 10 10.32 3.91 7.16
C GLY A 10 11.48 3.06 7.71
N ARG A 11 11.21 1.90 8.33
CA ARG A 11 12.22 0.99 8.90
C ARG A 11 12.59 -0.10 7.90
N PHE A 12 13.59 0.18 7.08
CA PHE A 12 13.98 -0.67 5.96
C PHE A 12 15.13 -1.64 6.24
N GLU A 13 15.65 -1.69 7.48
CA GLU A 13 16.68 -2.65 7.88
C GLU A 13 16.21 -4.09 7.71
N ARG A 14 14.90 -4.34 7.85
CA ARG A 14 14.31 -5.66 7.59
C ARG A 14 14.29 -6.01 6.10
N VAL A 15 14.13 -5.01 5.23
CA VAL A 15 14.14 -5.18 3.76
C VAL A 15 15.56 -5.45 3.26
N GLU A 16 16.55 -4.73 3.80
CA GLU A 16 17.97 -5.01 3.53
C GLU A 16 18.35 -6.45 3.91
N ARG A 17 18.06 -6.86 5.17
CA ARG A 17 18.31 -8.23 5.62
C ARG A 17 17.56 -9.27 4.78
N PHE A 18 16.35 -8.93 4.29
CA PHE A 18 15.61 -9.79 3.38
C PHE A 18 16.35 -9.96 2.05
N CYS A 19 16.81 -8.86 1.44
CA CYS A 19 17.57 -8.90 0.19
C CYS A 19 18.85 -9.74 0.32
N GLU A 20 19.59 -9.56 1.42
CA GLU A 20 20.81 -10.34 1.72
C GLU A 20 20.49 -11.83 1.87
N ARG A 21 19.44 -12.16 2.63
CA ARG A 21 19.08 -13.55 2.93
C ARG A 21 18.60 -14.31 1.70
N PHE A 22 17.85 -13.66 0.83
CA PHE A 22 17.24 -14.28 -0.36
C PHE A 22 18.06 -14.06 -1.64
N GLY A 23 19.13 -13.27 -1.59
CA GLY A 23 19.98 -12.98 -2.74
C GLY A 23 19.20 -12.33 -3.88
N THR A 24 18.38 -11.34 -3.56
CA THR A 24 17.48 -10.69 -4.53
C THR A 24 18.27 -9.89 -5.57
N SER A 25 17.58 -9.53 -6.65
CA SER A 25 18.06 -8.70 -7.74
C SER A 25 17.03 -7.63 -8.11
N ARG A 26 17.40 -6.68 -8.98
CA ARG A 26 16.46 -5.69 -9.55
C ARG A 26 15.35 -6.30 -10.43
N GLU A 27 15.43 -7.58 -10.77
CA GLU A 27 14.35 -8.28 -11.46
C GLU A 27 13.28 -8.79 -10.46
N ASP A 28 13.61 -8.83 -9.17
CA ASP A 28 12.70 -9.14 -8.09
C ASP A 28 11.93 -7.90 -7.64
N ILE A 29 10.68 -8.09 -7.24
CA ILE A 29 9.79 -7.02 -6.78
C ILE A 29 9.43 -7.28 -5.32
N LEU A 30 9.52 -6.26 -4.48
CA LEU A 30 8.88 -6.24 -3.17
C LEU A 30 7.69 -5.30 -3.19
N ILE A 31 6.51 -5.87 -2.99
CA ILE A 31 5.27 -5.12 -2.80
C ILE A 31 5.19 -4.67 -1.33
N ILE A 32 4.92 -3.39 -1.09
CA ILE A 32 4.66 -2.82 0.25
C ILE A 32 3.22 -2.33 0.29
N LEU A 33 2.41 -2.87 1.21
CA LEU A 33 0.96 -2.64 1.30
C LEU A 33 0.59 -1.31 1.99
N GLY A 34 1.31 -0.23 1.68
CA GLY A 34 1.13 1.09 2.29
C GLY A 34 2.05 1.31 3.49
N ASP A 35 2.00 2.52 4.02
CA ASP A 35 2.85 2.98 5.13
C ASP A 35 4.32 2.58 4.96
N ALA A 36 4.82 2.76 3.74
CA ALA A 36 6.24 2.61 3.44
C ALA A 36 7.04 3.70 4.18
N GLY A 37 6.41 4.85 4.44
CA GLY A 37 7.02 5.97 5.16
C GLY A 37 8.15 6.63 4.36
N ILE A 38 8.14 6.49 3.03
CA ILE A 38 9.18 7.02 2.15
C ILE A 38 9.03 8.53 1.95
N ASN A 39 7.79 9.02 1.89
CA ASN A 39 7.44 10.44 1.68
C ASN A 39 6.84 11.11 2.93
N PHE A 40 7.34 10.76 4.11
CA PHE A 40 6.77 11.21 5.39
C PHE A 40 7.47 12.45 5.95
N ASN A 41 8.80 12.51 5.93
CA ASN A 41 9.56 13.54 6.65
C ASN A 41 9.89 14.78 5.80
N GLY A 42 9.89 14.62 4.47
CA GLY A 42 10.34 15.60 3.50
C GLY A 42 11.86 15.83 3.49
N GLY A 43 12.30 16.59 2.49
CA GLY A 43 13.68 17.07 2.37
C GLY A 43 14.73 15.96 2.43
N ARG A 44 15.83 16.24 3.16
CA ARG A 44 16.99 15.35 3.22
C ARG A 44 16.69 13.98 3.86
N HIS A 45 15.73 13.91 4.78
CA HIS A 45 15.39 12.64 5.44
C HIS A 45 14.80 11.63 4.47
N ASP A 46 13.85 12.07 3.65
CA ASP A 46 13.25 11.22 2.62
C ASP A 46 14.22 10.97 1.47
N GLN A 47 15.07 11.94 1.11
CA GLN A 47 16.13 11.74 0.12
C GLN A 47 17.09 10.61 0.52
N MET A 48 17.66 10.65 1.74
CA MET A 48 18.58 9.61 2.21
C MET A 48 17.93 8.22 2.25
N LYS A 49 16.63 8.17 2.55
CA LYS A 49 15.84 6.93 2.58
C LYS A 49 15.64 6.38 1.16
N LYS A 50 15.35 7.24 0.19
CA LYS A 50 15.26 6.87 -1.23
C LYS A 50 16.60 6.41 -1.78
N GLU A 51 17.70 7.12 -1.49
CA GLU A 51 19.06 6.70 -1.84
C GLU A 51 19.39 5.31 -1.28
N PHE A 52 19.05 5.06 -0.01
CA PHE A 52 19.24 3.75 0.60
C PHE A 52 18.42 2.66 -0.10
N LEU A 53 17.12 2.87 -0.30
CA LEU A 53 16.25 1.90 -0.96
C LEU A 53 16.66 1.63 -2.41
N GLU A 54 17.06 2.67 -3.13
CA GLU A 54 17.59 2.56 -4.49
C GLU A 54 18.93 1.81 -4.51
N SER A 55 19.68 1.73 -3.41
CA SER A 55 20.89 0.90 -3.36
C SER A 55 20.63 -0.60 -3.18
N LEU A 56 19.42 -0.98 -2.75
CA LEU A 56 19.07 -2.38 -2.50
C LEU A 56 18.84 -3.14 -3.82
N PRO A 57 19.25 -4.42 -3.91
CA PRO A 57 19.09 -5.20 -5.13
C PRO A 57 17.66 -5.75 -5.23
N ILE A 58 16.67 -4.86 -5.31
CA ILE A 58 15.24 -5.17 -5.48
C ILE A 58 14.50 -3.95 -6.04
N THR A 59 13.43 -4.17 -6.81
CA THR A 59 12.47 -3.12 -7.16
C THR A 59 11.42 -3.01 -6.07
N ILE A 60 11.20 -1.80 -5.53
CA ILE A 60 10.15 -1.53 -4.56
C ILE A 60 8.90 -1.08 -5.30
N PHE A 61 7.76 -1.73 -5.00
CA PHE A 61 6.44 -1.35 -5.49
C PHE A 61 5.51 -1.10 -4.31
N ALA A 62 5.36 0.15 -3.91
CA ALA A 62 4.52 0.55 -2.79
C ALA A 62 3.14 1.01 -3.25
N ILE A 63 2.11 0.67 -2.49
CA ILE A 63 0.79 1.32 -2.58
C ILE A 63 0.71 2.45 -1.55
N HIS A 64 -0.26 3.34 -1.65
CA HIS A 64 -0.39 4.45 -0.70
C HIS A 64 -0.99 3.97 0.64
N GLY A 65 -0.47 4.45 1.76
CA GLY A 65 -1.06 4.28 3.10
C GLY A 65 -1.51 5.59 3.73
N ASN A 66 -1.56 5.69 5.06
CA ASN A 66 -1.91 6.92 5.80
C ASN A 66 -0.75 7.56 6.58
N HIS A 67 0.47 7.03 6.44
CA HIS A 67 1.72 7.58 6.98
C HIS A 67 2.71 8.03 5.89
N GLU A 68 2.22 8.67 4.84
CA GLU A 68 3.05 9.38 3.85
C GLU A 68 2.24 10.26 2.90
N GLN A 69 2.92 11.24 2.30
CA GLN A 69 2.35 12.02 1.19
C GLN A 69 2.07 11.13 -0.02
N ARG A 70 0.98 11.42 -0.72
CA ARG A 70 0.76 10.86 -2.04
C ARG A 70 1.86 11.34 -2.99
N PRO A 71 2.47 10.46 -3.78
CA PRO A 71 3.48 10.86 -4.76
C PRO A 71 2.98 11.93 -5.75
N CYS A 72 1.70 11.92 -6.11
CA CYS A 72 1.11 12.90 -7.02
C CYS A 72 1.08 14.33 -6.48
N THR A 73 1.23 14.54 -5.16
CA THR A 73 1.30 15.88 -4.56
C THR A 73 2.74 16.40 -4.45
N ILE A 74 3.72 15.60 -4.83
CA ILE A 74 5.14 15.93 -4.75
C ILE A 74 5.66 16.22 -6.17
N GLY A 75 6.04 17.47 -6.43
CA GLY A 75 6.37 17.95 -7.78
C GLY A 75 7.59 17.31 -8.46
N THR A 76 8.37 16.50 -7.74
CA THR A 76 9.53 15.77 -8.31
C THR A 76 9.12 14.43 -8.93
N TYR A 77 7.98 13.87 -8.56
CA TYR A 77 7.50 12.60 -9.10
C TYR A 77 6.97 12.76 -10.54
N LYS A 78 7.27 11.77 -11.36
CA LYS A 78 6.80 11.60 -12.73
C LYS A 78 5.96 10.34 -12.84
N GLU A 79 5.07 10.30 -13.82
CA GLU A 79 4.30 9.09 -14.15
C GLU A 79 5.01 8.29 -15.25
N LYS A 80 4.99 6.95 -15.15
CA LYS A 80 5.35 6.05 -16.25
C LYS A 80 4.42 4.84 -16.29
N MET A 81 4.23 4.26 -17.47
CA MET A 81 3.61 2.94 -17.61
C MET A 81 4.58 1.86 -17.12
N TRP A 82 4.10 0.99 -16.26
CA TRP A 82 4.85 -0.14 -15.74
C TRP A 82 3.90 -1.32 -15.53
N ARG A 83 4.21 -2.46 -16.18
CA ARG A 83 3.42 -3.71 -16.08
C ARG A 83 1.91 -3.50 -16.25
N GLY A 84 1.50 -2.71 -17.23
CA GLY A 84 0.09 -2.51 -17.58
C GLY A 84 -0.64 -1.39 -16.82
N GLY A 85 -0.05 -0.85 -15.75
CA GLY A 85 -0.62 0.28 -15.00
C GLY A 85 0.34 1.46 -14.89
N THR A 86 -0.15 2.57 -14.35
CA THR A 86 0.62 3.79 -14.12
C THR A 86 1.26 3.80 -12.73
N VAL A 87 2.55 4.10 -12.66
CA VAL A 87 3.28 4.30 -11.41
C VAL A 87 3.87 5.70 -11.34
N TYR A 88 3.98 6.23 -10.13
CA TYR A 88 4.80 7.38 -9.80
C TYR A 88 6.22 6.94 -9.48
N TYR A 89 7.21 7.67 -9.99
CA TYR A 89 8.62 7.46 -9.67
C TYR A 89 9.41 8.78 -9.79
N GLU A 90 10.62 8.81 -9.27
CA GLU A 90 11.59 9.87 -9.53
C GLU A 90 12.72 9.31 -10.39
N GLU A 91 13.24 10.09 -11.34
CA GLU A 91 14.29 9.61 -12.27
C GLU A 91 15.59 9.19 -11.56
N GLU A 92 15.88 9.80 -10.42
CA GLU A 92 17.02 9.45 -9.56
C GLU A 92 16.86 8.07 -8.88
N TYR A 93 15.62 7.62 -8.69
CA TYR A 93 15.27 6.37 -8.00
C TYR A 93 14.32 5.51 -8.86
N PRO A 94 14.79 5.02 -10.04
CA PRO A 94 13.93 4.41 -11.05
C PRO A 94 13.25 3.10 -10.60
N ASP A 95 13.80 2.44 -9.57
CA ASP A 95 13.31 1.19 -9.01
C ASP A 95 12.44 1.39 -7.75
N LEU A 96 12.19 2.64 -7.36
CA LEU A 96 11.23 3.00 -6.31
C LEU A 96 9.92 3.47 -6.94
N LEU A 97 8.95 2.57 -6.97
CA LEU A 97 7.69 2.76 -7.66
C LEU A 97 6.55 2.87 -6.65
N PHE A 98 5.67 3.84 -6.88
CA PHE A 98 4.41 3.94 -6.18
C PHE A 98 3.26 3.73 -7.17
N ALA A 99 2.39 2.79 -6.85
CA ALA A 99 1.19 2.56 -7.64
C ALA A 99 0.26 3.77 -7.60
N LYS A 100 -0.33 4.13 -8.75
CA LYS A 100 -1.48 5.02 -8.80
C LYS A 100 -2.74 4.23 -8.48
N ASP A 101 -3.55 4.74 -7.56
CA ASP A 101 -4.80 4.08 -7.17
C ASP A 101 -5.76 3.91 -8.34
N GLY A 102 -6.46 2.78 -8.38
CA GLY A 102 -7.36 2.42 -9.47
C GLY A 102 -6.67 1.89 -10.73
N GLU A 103 -5.35 1.88 -10.77
CA GLU A 103 -4.62 1.19 -11.84
C GLU A 103 -4.59 -0.33 -11.63
N VAL A 104 -4.41 -1.04 -12.74
CA VAL A 104 -4.38 -2.50 -12.78
C VAL A 104 -3.04 -2.94 -13.36
N PHE A 105 -2.34 -3.79 -12.62
CA PHE A 105 -1.01 -4.27 -12.95
C PHE A 105 -1.03 -5.75 -13.30
N GLU A 106 -0.14 -6.15 -14.21
CA GLU A 106 0.14 -7.54 -14.53
C GLU A 106 1.36 -8.01 -13.72
N LEU A 107 1.10 -8.70 -12.61
CA LEU A 107 2.13 -9.21 -11.70
C LEU A 107 2.02 -10.73 -11.64
N ASP A 108 3.09 -11.44 -12.02
CA ASP A 108 3.11 -12.91 -12.06
C ASP A 108 1.92 -13.52 -12.87
N GLY A 109 1.61 -12.90 -14.02
CA GLY A 109 0.51 -13.30 -14.89
C GLY A 109 -0.90 -13.06 -14.30
N LYS A 110 -1.02 -12.26 -13.24
CA LYS A 110 -2.28 -11.95 -12.55
C LYS A 110 -2.65 -10.49 -12.74
N LYS A 111 -3.95 -10.21 -12.87
CA LYS A 111 -4.51 -8.86 -12.84
C LYS A 111 -4.66 -8.39 -11.39
N VAL A 112 -3.90 -7.37 -11.04
CA VAL A 112 -3.78 -6.85 -9.68
C VAL A 112 -4.28 -5.41 -9.64
N ILE A 113 -5.36 -5.14 -8.92
CA ILE A 113 -5.86 -3.77 -8.71
C ILE A 113 -5.32 -3.19 -7.39
N VAL A 114 -4.98 -1.90 -7.40
CA VAL A 114 -4.46 -1.19 -6.23
C VAL A 114 -5.46 -0.15 -5.70
N MET A 115 -5.68 -0.15 -4.39
CA MET A 115 -6.56 0.77 -3.67
C MET A 115 -5.95 1.18 -2.31
N GLY A 116 -5.14 2.21 -2.29
CA GLY A 116 -4.45 2.71 -1.09
C GLY A 116 -5.26 3.67 -0.23
N GLY A 117 -4.64 4.06 0.87
CA GLY A 117 -5.14 5.03 1.85
C GLY A 117 -5.95 4.42 2.98
N ALA A 118 -5.96 5.12 4.12
CA ALA A 118 -6.73 4.79 5.31
C ALA A 118 -6.86 6.01 6.23
N TYR A 119 -7.62 5.88 7.31
CA TYR A 119 -7.76 6.94 8.31
C TYR A 119 -6.66 6.87 9.38
N SER A 120 -6.07 8.01 9.71
CA SER A 120 -5.13 8.13 10.85
C SER A 120 -5.85 8.39 12.18
N VAL A 121 -5.89 7.37 13.03
CA VAL A 121 -6.37 7.51 14.43
C VAL A 121 -5.49 8.43 15.29
N ASP A 122 -4.24 8.62 14.88
CA ASP A 122 -3.25 9.48 15.54
C ASP A 122 -3.22 10.92 14.97
N LYS A 123 -4.11 11.27 14.04
CA LYS A 123 -4.21 12.60 13.39
C LYS A 123 -4.07 13.76 14.38
N MET A 124 -4.86 13.75 15.45
CA MET A 124 -4.88 14.85 16.42
C MET A 124 -3.55 14.99 17.16
N VAL A 125 -2.88 13.87 17.46
CA VAL A 125 -1.57 13.85 18.08
C VAL A 125 -0.53 14.40 17.10
N ARG A 126 -0.54 13.93 15.83
CA ARG A 126 0.39 14.42 14.81
C ARG A 126 0.30 15.92 14.62
N LEU A 127 -0.92 16.47 14.52
CA LEU A 127 -1.14 17.92 14.40
C LEU A 127 -0.66 18.70 15.64
N MET A 128 -0.86 18.17 16.86
CA MET A 128 -0.43 18.81 18.10
C MET A 128 1.10 18.93 18.22
N TYR A 129 1.82 17.92 17.76
CA TYR A 129 3.28 17.86 17.83
C TYR A 129 3.98 18.32 16.54
N GLY A 130 3.23 18.76 15.53
CA GLY A 130 3.77 19.23 14.26
C GLY A 130 4.37 18.12 13.39
N TYR A 131 3.90 16.88 13.56
CA TYR A 131 4.23 15.77 12.66
C TYR A 131 3.39 15.82 11.37
N GLY A 132 3.83 15.09 10.36
CA GLY A 132 3.14 14.99 9.07
C GLY A 132 1.73 14.41 9.23
N TRP A 133 0.74 15.13 8.72
CA TRP A 133 -0.62 14.66 8.50
C TRP A 133 -1.09 15.27 7.18
N TRP A 134 -1.71 14.48 6.31
CA TRP A 134 -2.18 14.95 5.01
C TRP A 134 -3.69 14.73 4.84
N PRO A 135 -4.41 15.71 4.26
CA PRO A 135 -5.86 15.62 4.10
C PRO A 135 -6.31 14.54 3.11
N ASP A 136 -5.41 14.03 2.29
CA ASP A 136 -5.61 13.01 1.27
C ASP A 136 -5.10 11.61 1.68
N GLU A 137 -4.90 11.35 2.98
CA GLU A 137 -4.57 10.01 3.49
C GLU A 137 -5.62 8.95 3.15
N GLN A 138 -6.90 9.33 3.14
CA GLN A 138 -7.97 8.49 2.60
C GLN A 138 -8.19 8.80 1.11
N PRO A 139 -8.60 7.80 0.29
CA PRO A 139 -8.94 8.04 -1.10
C PRO A 139 -10.07 9.07 -1.23
N SER A 140 -9.90 10.02 -2.14
CA SER A 140 -10.93 11.01 -2.47
C SER A 140 -12.11 10.35 -3.19
N GLU A 141 -13.25 11.03 -3.25
CA GLU A 141 -14.41 10.56 -4.02
C GLU A 141 -14.10 10.43 -5.53
N GLU A 142 -13.12 11.17 -6.05
CA GLU A 142 -12.66 11.02 -7.43
C GLU A 142 -11.88 9.70 -7.61
N ILE A 143 -10.94 9.41 -6.70
CA ILE A 143 -10.20 8.13 -6.69
C ILE A 143 -11.18 6.95 -6.59
N LYS A 144 -12.16 7.03 -5.68
CA LYS A 144 -13.16 5.96 -5.50
C LYS A 144 -13.97 5.72 -6.78
N LYS A 145 -14.41 6.79 -7.46
CA LYS A 145 -15.13 6.69 -8.75
C LYS A 145 -14.26 6.13 -9.87
N ASP A 146 -12.98 6.49 -9.90
CA ASP A 146 -12.04 5.99 -10.90
C ASP A 146 -11.79 4.49 -10.75
N VAL A 147 -11.61 4.03 -9.51
CA VAL A 147 -11.52 2.60 -9.16
C VAL A 147 -12.79 1.86 -9.58
N GLU A 148 -13.98 2.36 -9.20
CA GLU A 148 -15.25 1.72 -9.56
C GLU A 148 -15.43 1.64 -11.08
N ARG A 149 -15.11 2.71 -11.81
CA ARG A 149 -15.12 2.70 -13.28
C ARG A 149 -14.16 1.65 -13.84
N LYS A 150 -12.96 1.52 -13.29
CA LYS A 150 -12.00 0.49 -13.72
C LYS A 150 -12.54 -0.92 -13.47
N LEU A 151 -13.18 -1.14 -12.34
CA LEU A 151 -13.82 -2.41 -12.01
C LEU A 151 -14.97 -2.75 -12.96
N GLU A 152 -15.78 -1.77 -13.36
CA GLU A 152 -16.81 -1.96 -14.40
C GLU A 152 -16.19 -2.37 -15.75
N GLU A 153 -15.12 -1.70 -16.18
CA GLU A 153 -14.39 -2.04 -17.42
C GLU A 153 -13.83 -3.47 -17.39
N LEU A 154 -13.45 -3.96 -16.21
CA LEU A 154 -12.97 -5.32 -15.99
C LEU A 154 -14.10 -6.34 -15.78
N GLY A 155 -15.36 -5.92 -15.78
CA GLY A 155 -16.50 -6.78 -15.48
C GLY A 155 -16.47 -7.33 -14.05
N TRP A 156 -15.94 -6.56 -13.10
CA TRP A 156 -15.84 -6.92 -11.68
C TRP A 156 -15.06 -8.21 -11.44
N LYS A 157 -14.02 -8.45 -12.23
CA LYS A 157 -13.15 -9.61 -12.10
C LYS A 157 -11.68 -9.22 -12.12
N VAL A 158 -10.99 -9.55 -11.03
CA VAL A 158 -9.52 -9.42 -10.89
C VAL A 158 -8.98 -10.68 -10.26
N ASP A 159 -7.67 -10.89 -10.32
CA ASP A 159 -7.06 -12.03 -9.63
C ASP A 159 -6.69 -11.65 -8.19
N VAL A 160 -6.16 -10.43 -8.00
CA VAL A 160 -5.66 -9.96 -6.72
C VAL A 160 -6.06 -8.51 -6.45
N VAL A 161 -6.35 -8.21 -5.20
CA VAL A 161 -6.52 -6.85 -4.69
C VAL A 161 -5.37 -6.53 -3.73
N LEU A 162 -4.77 -5.35 -3.90
CA LEU A 162 -3.85 -4.75 -2.94
C LEU A 162 -4.51 -3.49 -2.38
N SER A 163 -4.76 -3.47 -1.08
CA SER A 163 -5.23 -2.25 -0.39
C SER A 163 -4.39 -1.97 0.84
N HIS A 164 -4.46 -0.76 1.37
CA HIS A 164 -3.79 -0.49 2.64
C HIS A 164 -4.61 -0.98 3.83
N THR A 165 -5.89 -0.60 3.90
CA THR A 165 -6.83 -1.07 4.93
C THR A 165 -7.72 -2.22 4.42
N THR A 166 -8.51 -2.82 5.30
CA THR A 166 -9.40 -3.96 5.01
C THR A 166 -10.79 -3.52 4.55
N PRO A 167 -11.55 -4.36 3.84
CA PRO A 167 -13.01 -4.24 3.82
C PRO A 167 -13.57 -4.33 5.24
N LEU A 168 -14.60 -3.53 5.55
CA LEU A 168 -15.11 -3.33 6.92
C LEU A 168 -15.42 -4.62 7.69
N LYS A 169 -15.98 -5.64 7.03
CA LYS A 169 -16.31 -6.93 7.68
C LYS A 169 -15.08 -7.73 8.15
N TYR A 170 -13.89 -7.40 7.65
CA TYR A 170 -12.63 -8.08 7.96
C TYR A 170 -11.75 -7.32 8.95
N GLU A 171 -12.20 -6.18 9.47
CA GLU A 171 -11.45 -5.42 10.47
C GLU A 171 -11.03 -6.32 11.65
N PRO A 172 -9.74 -6.35 12.03
CA PRO A 172 -9.27 -7.13 13.15
C PRO A 172 -9.54 -6.37 14.46
N VAL A 173 -10.81 -6.27 14.84
CA VAL A 173 -11.28 -5.49 16.00
C VAL A 173 -10.58 -5.89 17.31
N GLU A 174 -10.07 -7.12 17.40
CA GLU A 174 -9.34 -7.63 18.56
C GLU A 174 -7.96 -6.98 18.77
N VAL A 175 -7.39 -6.30 17.77
CA VAL A 175 -6.09 -5.61 17.89
C VAL A 175 -6.21 -4.08 17.91
N PHE A 176 -7.42 -3.55 17.96
CA PHE A 176 -7.62 -2.11 18.01
C PHE A 176 -6.95 -1.50 19.26
N LEU A 177 -6.30 -0.35 19.06
CA LEU A 177 -5.60 0.36 20.13
C LEU A 177 -6.57 0.71 21.27
N GLU A 178 -6.21 0.32 22.49
CA GLU A 178 -6.95 0.69 23.69
C GLU A 178 -7.02 2.22 23.83
N GLY A 179 -8.18 2.72 24.26
CA GLY A 179 -8.39 4.16 24.48
C GLY A 179 -8.76 4.97 23.24
N ILE A 180 -8.81 4.36 22.05
CA ILE A 180 -9.38 5.00 20.86
C ILE A 180 -10.91 4.89 20.87
N ASP A 181 -11.57 6.03 20.84
CA ASP A 181 -13.02 6.12 20.68
C ASP A 181 -13.41 5.78 19.23
N GLN A 182 -13.83 4.52 19.02
CA GLN A 182 -14.19 3.98 17.70
C GLN A 182 -15.34 4.75 17.03
N SER A 183 -16.15 5.51 17.77
CA SER A 183 -17.20 6.35 17.18
C SER A 183 -16.66 7.58 16.42
N LYS A 184 -15.39 7.93 16.65
CA LYS A 184 -14.69 9.05 15.99
C LYS A 184 -13.80 8.63 14.83
N VAL A 185 -13.62 7.32 14.63
CA VAL A 185 -12.84 6.78 13.52
C VAL A 185 -13.68 6.87 12.26
N ASP A 186 -13.18 7.57 11.25
CA ASP A 186 -13.82 7.61 9.94
C ASP A 186 -13.54 6.31 9.20
N LYS A 187 -14.55 5.46 9.10
CA LYS A 187 -14.48 4.17 8.41
C LYS A 187 -14.98 4.21 6.97
N SER A 188 -15.03 5.40 6.35
CA SER A 188 -15.61 5.56 5.01
C SER A 188 -14.82 4.83 3.93
N THR A 189 -13.52 4.61 4.13
CA THR A 189 -12.67 3.80 3.23
C THR A 189 -12.97 2.32 3.38
N GLU A 190 -12.95 1.79 4.61
CA GLU A 190 -13.25 0.39 4.91
C GLU A 190 -14.67 0.02 4.45
N ALA A 191 -15.65 0.88 4.70
CA ALA A 191 -17.03 0.70 4.26
C ALA A 191 -17.18 0.75 2.73
N TRP A 192 -16.32 1.50 2.04
CA TRP A 192 -16.27 1.52 0.58
C TRP A 192 -15.63 0.24 0.02
N LEU A 193 -14.51 -0.20 0.58
CA LEU A 193 -13.89 -1.48 0.23
C LEU A 193 -14.82 -2.67 0.50
N ASP A 194 -15.65 -2.62 1.55
CA ASP A 194 -16.67 -3.63 1.86
C ASP A 194 -17.68 -3.81 0.72
N ARG A 195 -18.17 -2.70 0.16
CA ARG A 195 -19.08 -2.73 -0.99
C ARG A 195 -18.40 -3.23 -2.26
N ILE A 196 -17.11 -2.96 -2.43
CA ILE A 196 -16.34 -3.51 -3.55
C ILE A 196 -16.22 -5.03 -3.39
N GLU A 197 -15.81 -5.48 -2.21
CA GLU A 197 -15.60 -6.90 -1.91
C GLU A 197 -16.87 -7.74 -2.11
N ASP A 198 -18.05 -7.20 -1.73
CA ASP A 198 -19.35 -7.85 -1.94
C ASP A 198 -19.66 -8.19 -3.41
N ARG A 199 -19.14 -7.40 -4.35
CA ARG A 199 -19.44 -7.51 -5.78
C ARG A 199 -18.31 -8.13 -6.59
N LEU A 200 -17.07 -8.02 -6.12
CA LEU A 200 -15.87 -8.38 -6.86
C LEU A 200 -15.65 -9.90 -6.90
N ASP A 201 -15.41 -10.46 -8.08
CA ASP A 201 -14.84 -11.79 -8.23
C ASP A 201 -13.31 -11.69 -8.18
N TYR A 202 -12.71 -12.10 -7.05
CA TYR A 202 -11.26 -12.03 -6.81
C TYR A 202 -10.71 -13.32 -6.18
N GLY A 203 -9.44 -13.62 -6.45
CA GLY A 203 -8.74 -14.79 -5.90
C GLY A 203 -8.14 -14.54 -4.52
N LYS A 204 -7.48 -13.39 -4.33
CA LYS A 204 -6.76 -13.03 -3.09
C LYS A 204 -6.82 -11.53 -2.82
N TRP A 205 -6.89 -11.14 -1.56
CA TRP A 205 -6.84 -9.74 -1.13
C TRP A 205 -5.75 -9.57 -0.08
N TYR A 206 -4.80 -8.68 -0.33
CA TYR A 206 -3.74 -8.34 0.63
C TYR A 206 -3.91 -6.93 1.16
N CYS A 207 -3.67 -6.75 2.46
CA CYS A 207 -3.78 -5.48 3.15
C CYS A 207 -2.82 -5.35 4.34
N GLY A 208 -2.61 -4.14 4.84
CA GLY A 208 -1.74 -3.81 5.97
C GLY A 208 -2.51 -3.09 7.09
N HIS A 209 -1.99 -1.93 7.52
CA HIS A 209 -2.61 -0.92 8.40
C HIS A 209 -2.83 -1.31 9.87
N TYR A 210 -3.33 -2.51 10.15
CA TYR A 210 -3.76 -2.90 11.51
C TYR A 210 -2.66 -3.47 12.40
N HIS A 211 -1.40 -3.46 11.94
CA HIS A 211 -0.23 -3.95 12.68
C HIS A 211 -0.41 -5.37 13.25
N THR A 212 -1.05 -6.24 12.47
CA THR A 212 -1.27 -7.65 12.80
C THR A 212 -1.11 -8.53 11.57
N GLU A 213 -0.88 -9.81 11.79
CA GLU A 213 -0.77 -10.82 10.74
C GLU A 213 -1.96 -11.76 10.87
N LYS A 214 -2.85 -11.75 9.87
CA LYS A 214 -4.10 -12.51 9.94
C LYS A 214 -4.56 -12.94 8.55
N LYS A 215 -4.94 -14.22 8.41
CA LYS A 215 -5.57 -14.74 7.19
C LYS A 215 -7.01 -15.13 7.51
N ILE A 216 -7.96 -14.59 6.77
CA ILE A 216 -9.40 -14.86 6.91
C ILE A 216 -9.98 -14.95 5.51
N ASP A 217 -10.61 -16.07 5.18
CA ASP A 217 -11.14 -16.33 3.84
C ASP A 217 -10.10 -16.06 2.74
N ARG A 218 -10.33 -15.07 1.88
CA ARG A 218 -9.42 -14.65 0.81
C ARG A 218 -8.56 -13.44 1.20
N VAL A 219 -8.79 -12.86 2.39
CA VAL A 219 -8.10 -11.67 2.89
C VAL A 219 -6.88 -12.06 3.73
N GLU A 220 -5.79 -11.35 3.53
CA GLU A 220 -4.55 -11.48 4.28
C GLU A 220 -4.05 -10.11 4.71
N ILE A 221 -4.09 -9.89 6.04
CA ILE A 221 -3.52 -8.73 6.70
C ILE A 221 -2.05 -9.06 6.99
N MET A 222 -1.15 -8.19 6.55
CA MET A 222 0.29 -8.31 6.70
C MET A 222 0.83 -7.14 7.51
N PHE A 223 1.98 -7.34 8.15
CA PHE A 223 2.66 -6.26 8.86
C PHE A 223 4.17 -6.32 8.60
N GLU A 224 4.94 -6.98 9.47
CA GLU A 224 6.40 -7.07 9.30
C GLU A 224 6.86 -8.35 8.59
N ASN A 225 5.96 -9.32 8.43
CA ASN A 225 6.21 -10.54 7.69
C ASN A 225 6.47 -10.27 6.19
N PHE A 226 7.22 -11.19 5.60
CA PHE A 226 7.43 -11.30 4.16
C PHE A 226 6.83 -12.61 3.68
N ASP A 227 6.17 -12.60 2.52
CA ASP A 227 5.69 -13.80 1.85
C ASP A 227 5.99 -13.72 0.34
N MET A 228 5.94 -14.86 -0.35
CA MET A 228 5.90 -14.84 -1.81
C MET A 228 4.51 -14.38 -2.26
N PHE A 229 4.47 -13.43 -3.18
CA PHE A 229 3.22 -12.93 -3.72
C PHE A 229 2.46 -14.06 -4.45
N CYS A 230 1.25 -14.37 -3.99
CA CYS A 230 0.44 -15.49 -4.46
C CYS A 230 1.17 -16.85 -4.44
N GLY A 231 2.13 -17.03 -3.52
CA GLY A 231 2.79 -18.32 -3.30
C GLY A 231 1.76 -19.42 -3.05
N ARG A 232 1.97 -20.59 -3.64
CA ARG A 232 1.19 -21.78 -3.28
C ARG A 232 1.53 -22.15 -1.84
N ILE A 233 0.51 -22.32 -0.99
CA ILE A 233 0.64 -23.02 0.30
C ILE A 233 0.96 -24.49 0.02
#